data_AF-X0XQ37-F1
#
_entry.id   AF-X0XQ37-F1
#
_cell.length_a   1.000
_cell.length_b   1.000
_cell.length_c   1.000
_cell.angle_alpha   90.00
_cell.angle_beta   90.00
_cell.angle_gamma   90.00
#
_symmetry.space_group_name_H-M   'P 1'
#
loop_
_entity.id
_entity.type
_entity.pdbx_description
1 polymer ?
#
loop_
_entity_poly.entity_id
_entity_poly.type
_entity_poly.pdbx_seq_one_letter_code
_entity_poly.pdbx_strand_id
1 'polypeptide(L)'
;TGLQHNEEALQKLLYLAEKGLPALYIPVNSAGITGPVTQAGSMAIVNAGMLVGLMLSQLKREGTPLVVPGWGGEGMDMKTLVGPYCNPDHRGLAEALAHYYSLPMFTLAGASDSKMVDQQAGIEAALTLMVDALAGGNIVHDLGYLESGLSGSLAQLVICNEIVGWIESFVKGIEINDETLALDLIDEIGPDGQFLDTDHTRRHFRARWYPDLLDRDDYKGWLTKGGKSLAERAAERVE
;
A
#
# COMPACT_ATOMS: atom_id res chain seq x y z
N THR A 1 -0.23 8.79 -23.22
CA THR A 1 -0.72 9.81 -22.28
C THR A 1 -2.18 9.53 -21.97
N GLY A 2 -2.82 10.25 -21.06
CA GLY A 2 -4.28 10.15 -20.88
C GLY A 2 -5.12 10.58 -22.09
N LEU A 3 -4.52 11.16 -23.13
CA LEU A 3 -5.22 11.59 -24.35
C LEU A 3 -4.79 10.82 -25.61
N GLN A 4 -3.88 9.85 -25.45
CA GLN A 4 -3.37 9.05 -26.56
C GLN A 4 -3.29 7.59 -26.12
N HIS A 5 -4.10 6.77 -26.78
CA HIS A 5 -4.25 5.34 -26.51
C HIS A 5 -3.65 4.57 -27.67
N ASN A 6 -2.62 3.77 -27.40
CA ASN A 6 -1.98 2.98 -28.45
C ASN A 6 -2.85 1.77 -28.85
N GLU A 7 -2.65 1.29 -30.07
CA GLU A 7 -3.45 0.22 -30.65
C GLU A 7 -3.37 -1.07 -29.82
N GLU A 8 -2.19 -1.45 -29.36
CA GLU A 8 -1.97 -2.69 -28.61
C GLU A 8 -2.77 -2.73 -27.29
N ALA A 9 -2.73 -1.64 -26.52
CA ALA A 9 -3.48 -1.52 -25.27
C ALA A 9 -4.99 -1.57 -25.51
N LEU A 10 -5.46 -0.92 -26.59
CA LEU A 10 -6.88 -0.95 -26.97
C LEU A 10 -7.33 -2.35 -27.41
N GLN A 11 -6.51 -3.05 -28.21
CA GLN A 11 -6.80 -4.42 -28.62
C GLN A 11 -6.91 -5.36 -27.40
N LYS A 12 -5.99 -5.25 -26.44
CA LYS A 12 -6.04 -6.04 -25.19
C LYS A 12 -7.29 -5.72 -24.37
N LEU A 13 -7.61 -4.44 -24.18
CA LEU A 13 -8.81 -4.01 -23.45
C LEU A 13 -10.08 -4.58 -24.09
N LEU A 14 -10.25 -4.41 -25.40
CA LEU A 14 -11.43 -4.88 -26.12
C LEU A 14 -11.53 -6.41 -26.14
N TYR A 15 -10.39 -7.11 -26.22
CA TYR A 15 -10.34 -8.56 -26.13
C TYR A 15 -10.80 -9.05 -24.75
N LEU A 16 -10.24 -8.51 -23.67
CA LEU A 16 -10.65 -8.86 -22.30
C LEU A 16 -12.12 -8.55 -22.06
N ALA A 17 -12.59 -7.39 -22.54
CA ALA A 17 -13.98 -7.01 -22.44
C ALA A 17 -14.92 -7.94 -23.21
N GLU A 18 -14.56 -8.35 -24.43
CA GLU A 18 -15.34 -9.35 -25.18
C GLU A 18 -15.54 -10.63 -24.37
N LYS A 19 -14.49 -11.08 -23.69
CA LYS A 19 -14.50 -12.28 -22.85
C LYS A 19 -15.15 -12.07 -21.48
N GLY A 20 -15.45 -10.83 -21.10
CA GLY A 20 -15.97 -10.49 -19.77
C GLY A 20 -14.93 -10.69 -18.65
N LEU A 21 -13.64 -10.59 -19.00
CA LEU A 21 -12.53 -10.70 -18.05
C LEU A 21 -12.18 -9.32 -17.48
N PRO A 22 -11.73 -9.24 -16.20
CA PRO A 22 -11.29 -7.99 -15.61
C PRO A 22 -10.06 -7.44 -16.34
N ALA A 23 -10.03 -6.13 -16.54
CA ALA A 23 -8.89 -5.43 -17.13
C ALA A 23 -8.44 -4.26 -16.25
N LEU A 24 -7.13 -4.10 -16.15
CA LEU A 24 -6.47 -2.90 -15.64
C LEU A 24 -6.21 -1.96 -16.82
N TYR A 25 -6.78 -0.75 -16.78
CA TYR A 25 -6.54 0.24 -17.83
C TYR A 25 -5.89 1.49 -17.26
N ILE A 26 -4.58 1.61 -17.52
CA ILE A 26 -3.70 2.57 -16.83
C ILE A 26 -3.16 3.57 -17.86
N PRO A 27 -3.83 4.70 -18.08
CA PRO A 27 -3.25 5.81 -18.80
C PRO A 27 -2.19 6.50 -17.94
N VAL A 28 -0.95 6.48 -18.39
CA VAL A 28 0.15 7.16 -17.70
C VAL A 28 0.38 8.54 -18.31
N ASN A 29 0.62 9.53 -17.45
CA ASN A 29 1.24 10.79 -17.80
C ASN A 29 2.35 11.09 -16.80
N SER A 30 3.21 12.04 -17.14
CA SER A 30 4.26 12.53 -16.24
C SER A 30 4.14 14.04 -16.18
N ALA A 31 3.80 14.56 -15.00
CA ALA A 31 3.61 15.99 -14.78
C ALA A 31 4.90 16.75 -15.13
N GLY A 32 4.76 17.79 -15.96
CA GLY A 32 5.90 18.57 -16.45
C GLY A 32 6.57 18.03 -17.72
N ILE A 33 6.21 16.83 -18.19
CA ILE A 33 6.73 16.25 -19.44
C ILE A 33 5.59 16.04 -20.45
N THR A 34 4.63 15.18 -20.10
CA THR A 34 3.53 14.78 -20.98
C THR A 34 2.17 15.31 -20.53
N GLY A 35 2.16 16.11 -19.45
CA GLY A 35 1.01 16.84 -18.94
C GLY A 35 1.45 18.08 -18.14
N PRO A 36 0.51 18.93 -17.70
CA PRO A 36 0.81 20.07 -16.84
C PRO A 36 1.58 19.65 -15.59
N VAL A 37 2.49 20.51 -15.12
CA VAL A 37 3.24 20.26 -13.88
C VAL A 37 2.35 20.34 -12.62
N THR A 38 1.18 20.95 -12.72
CA THR A 38 0.24 21.05 -11.61
C THR A 38 -0.49 19.72 -11.41
N GLN A 39 -0.53 19.22 -10.18
CA GLN A 39 -1.15 17.94 -9.85
C GLN A 39 -2.59 17.81 -10.35
N ALA A 40 -3.43 18.82 -10.12
CA ALA A 40 -4.81 18.82 -10.61
C ALA A 40 -4.92 18.76 -12.15
N GLY A 41 -4.06 19.49 -12.88
CA GLY A 41 -4.07 19.49 -14.34
C GLY A 41 -3.55 18.16 -14.91
N SER A 42 -2.53 17.60 -14.28
CA SER A 42 -1.97 16.29 -14.60
C SER A 42 -3.01 15.18 -14.37
N MET A 43 -3.66 15.18 -13.21
CA MET A 43 -4.69 14.21 -12.86
C MET A 43 -5.91 14.31 -13.79
N ALA A 44 -6.33 15.51 -14.20
CA ALA A 44 -7.42 15.66 -15.15
C ALA A 44 -7.17 14.92 -16.46
N ILE A 45 -5.93 14.90 -16.95
CA ILE A 45 -5.53 14.16 -18.16
C ILE A 45 -5.61 12.65 -17.93
N VAL A 46 -5.04 12.14 -16.83
CA VAL A 46 -5.08 10.71 -16.49
C VAL A 46 -6.53 10.23 -16.32
N ASN A 47 -7.33 10.99 -15.58
CA ASN A 47 -8.74 10.69 -15.34
C ASN A 47 -9.52 10.64 -16.66
N ALA A 48 -9.29 11.58 -17.59
CA ALA A 48 -9.91 11.54 -18.91
C ALA A 48 -9.56 10.25 -19.67
N GLY A 49 -8.29 9.84 -19.65
CA GLY A 49 -7.86 8.59 -20.30
C GLY A 49 -8.46 7.34 -19.64
N MET A 50 -8.67 7.37 -18.32
CA MET A 50 -9.22 6.25 -17.58
C MET A 50 -10.69 6.07 -17.97
N LEU A 51 -11.44 7.18 -18.06
CA LEU A 51 -12.82 7.18 -18.50
C LEU A 51 -12.98 6.71 -19.96
N VAL A 52 -12.01 6.99 -20.83
CA VAL A 52 -11.99 6.41 -22.19
C VAL A 52 -11.88 4.89 -22.14
N GLY A 53 -10.98 4.34 -21.33
CA GLY A 53 -10.86 2.89 -21.13
C GLY A 53 -12.14 2.26 -20.60
N LEU A 54 -12.77 2.90 -19.60
CA LEU A 54 -14.06 2.48 -19.07
C LEU A 54 -15.14 2.48 -20.15
N MET A 55 -15.32 3.59 -20.84
CA MET A 55 -16.30 3.73 -21.91
C MET A 55 -16.12 2.64 -22.98
N LEU A 56 -14.89 2.43 -23.47
CA LEU A 56 -14.62 1.44 -24.51
C LEU A 56 -14.90 0.01 -24.04
N SER A 57 -14.53 -0.32 -22.79
CA SER A 57 -14.84 -1.62 -22.19
C SER A 57 -16.35 -1.86 -22.13
N GLN A 58 -17.11 -0.88 -21.63
CA GLN A 58 -18.57 -0.99 -21.52
C GLN A 58 -19.28 -1.00 -22.89
N LEU A 59 -18.77 -0.27 -23.88
CA LEU A 59 -19.29 -0.32 -25.25
C LEU A 59 -19.04 -1.67 -25.92
N LYS A 60 -17.92 -2.32 -25.62
CA LYS A 60 -17.60 -3.65 -26.15
C LYS A 60 -18.49 -4.72 -25.51
N ARG A 61 -18.69 -4.64 -24.19
CA ARG A 61 -19.58 -5.51 -23.43
C ARG A 61 -19.96 -4.85 -22.11
N GLU A 62 -21.24 -4.52 -21.97
CA GLU A 62 -21.81 -3.96 -20.75
C GLU A 62 -21.59 -4.90 -19.55
N GLY A 63 -21.22 -4.32 -18.41
CA GLY A 63 -20.95 -5.04 -17.16
C GLY A 63 -19.57 -5.71 -17.10
N THR A 64 -18.69 -5.48 -18.09
CA THR A 64 -17.31 -5.97 -18.01
C THR A 64 -16.60 -5.33 -16.82
N PRO A 65 -15.92 -6.11 -15.95
CA PRO A 65 -15.16 -5.55 -14.84
C PRO A 65 -13.97 -4.73 -15.32
N LEU A 66 -13.78 -3.55 -14.75
CA LEU A 66 -12.61 -2.71 -14.98
C LEU A 66 -12.05 -2.24 -13.65
N VAL A 67 -10.73 -2.34 -13.50
CA VAL A 67 -9.99 -1.79 -12.37
C VAL A 67 -9.26 -0.54 -12.84
N VAL A 68 -9.46 0.57 -12.12
CA VAL A 68 -8.89 1.88 -12.44
C VAL A 68 -7.56 2.09 -11.68
N PRO A 69 -6.65 2.95 -12.17
CA PRO A 69 -5.49 3.32 -11.37
C PRO A 69 -5.95 4.18 -10.17
N GLY A 70 -5.47 3.81 -8.99
CA GLY A 70 -5.56 4.61 -7.77
C GLY A 70 -4.29 5.44 -7.56
N TRP A 71 -3.62 5.81 -8.64
CA TRP A 71 -2.58 6.82 -8.68
C TRP A 71 -2.70 7.61 -9.98
N GLY A 72 -1.93 8.68 -10.11
CA GLY A 72 -1.76 9.36 -11.37
C GLY A 72 -1.45 10.84 -11.19
N GLY A 73 -0.96 11.45 -12.26
CA GLY A 73 -0.52 12.84 -12.21
C GLY A 73 0.87 13.02 -11.60
N GLU A 74 1.59 11.93 -11.31
CA GLU A 74 2.94 11.95 -10.77
C GLU A 74 3.92 12.74 -11.62
N GLY A 75 4.77 13.50 -10.94
CA GLY A 75 5.80 14.32 -11.56
C GLY A 75 7.17 13.66 -11.50
N MET A 76 8.07 14.14 -12.35
CA MET A 76 9.48 13.82 -12.26
C MET A 76 10.16 14.76 -11.25
N ASP A 77 11.09 14.24 -10.45
CA ASP A 77 12.02 15.07 -9.69
C ASP A 77 12.91 15.83 -10.69
N MET A 78 12.76 17.15 -10.76
CA MET A 78 13.41 17.97 -11.79
C MET A 78 14.93 18.10 -11.60
N LYS A 79 15.46 17.75 -10.42
CA LYS A 79 16.90 17.80 -10.15
C LYS A 79 17.59 16.53 -10.65
N THR A 80 16.95 15.39 -10.48
CA THR A 80 17.51 14.06 -10.77
C THR A 80 16.98 13.45 -12.07
N LEU A 81 15.88 14.01 -12.60
CA LEU A 81 15.12 13.48 -13.72
C LEU A 81 14.59 12.06 -13.50
N VAL A 82 14.37 11.68 -12.24
CA VAL A 82 13.78 10.40 -11.84
C VAL A 82 12.28 10.61 -11.61
N GLY A 83 11.45 9.62 -11.97
CA GLY A 83 10.05 9.56 -11.57
C GLY A 83 9.92 8.87 -10.20
N PRO A 84 9.87 9.60 -9.08
CA PRO A 84 9.80 9.00 -7.75
C PRO A 84 8.49 8.26 -7.55
N TYR A 85 8.58 7.03 -7.06
CA TYR A 85 7.41 6.21 -6.71
C TYR A 85 6.78 6.66 -5.39
N CYS A 86 7.59 7.20 -4.48
CA CYS A 86 7.19 7.39 -3.09
C CYS A 86 6.78 8.81 -2.75
N ASN A 87 6.71 9.69 -3.76
CA ASN A 87 6.34 11.07 -3.55
C ASN A 87 4.91 11.20 -2.97
N PRO A 88 4.67 12.18 -2.08
CA PRO A 88 3.37 12.36 -1.44
C PRO A 88 2.35 13.11 -2.29
N ASP A 89 2.78 13.78 -3.36
CA ASP A 89 2.04 14.84 -4.07
C ASP A 89 0.84 14.34 -4.89
N HIS A 90 0.87 13.09 -5.33
CA HIS A 90 -0.18 12.48 -6.16
C HIS A 90 -1.09 11.50 -5.40
N ARG A 91 -0.79 11.24 -4.12
CA ARG A 91 -1.50 10.23 -3.31
C ARG A 91 -2.83 10.76 -2.78
N GLY A 92 -3.84 9.90 -2.75
CA GLY A 92 -5.19 10.18 -2.29
C GLY A 92 -6.15 10.77 -3.33
N LEU A 93 -5.64 11.42 -4.39
CA LEU A 93 -6.51 12.08 -5.39
C LEU A 93 -7.15 11.07 -6.36
N ALA A 94 -6.37 10.13 -6.88
CA ALA A 94 -6.87 9.11 -7.80
C ALA A 94 -7.79 8.12 -7.07
N GLU A 95 -7.48 7.82 -5.81
CA GLU A 95 -8.26 6.98 -4.91
C GLU A 95 -9.62 7.60 -4.63
N ALA A 96 -9.66 8.91 -4.31
CA ALA A 96 -10.91 9.65 -4.15
C ALA A 96 -11.77 9.63 -5.42
N LEU A 97 -11.16 9.74 -6.61
CA LEU A 97 -11.86 9.63 -7.89
C LEU A 97 -12.40 8.20 -8.12
N ALA A 98 -11.62 7.17 -7.82
CA ALA A 98 -12.07 5.78 -7.94
C ALA A 98 -13.29 5.50 -7.05
N HIS A 99 -13.26 5.96 -5.80
CA HIS A 99 -14.41 5.90 -4.88
C HIS A 99 -15.61 6.69 -5.42
N TYR A 100 -15.38 7.89 -5.97
CA TYR A 100 -16.45 8.70 -6.56
C TYR A 100 -17.15 7.98 -7.72
N TYR A 101 -16.41 7.25 -8.57
CA TYR A 101 -16.99 6.45 -9.64
C TYR A 101 -17.49 5.06 -9.18
N SER A 102 -17.29 4.70 -7.91
CA SER A 102 -17.57 3.36 -7.38
C SER A 102 -16.89 2.24 -8.17
N LEU A 103 -15.63 2.47 -8.57
CA LEU A 103 -14.82 1.51 -9.31
C LEU A 103 -13.70 0.96 -8.42
N PRO A 104 -13.36 -0.34 -8.55
CA PRO A 104 -12.21 -0.89 -7.85
C PRO A 104 -10.93 -0.26 -8.39
N MET A 105 -9.96 -0.03 -7.51
CA MET A 105 -8.68 0.56 -7.87
C MET A 105 -7.49 -0.36 -7.62
N PHE A 106 -6.51 -0.22 -8.49
CA PHE A 106 -5.17 -0.76 -8.35
C PHE A 106 -4.25 0.38 -7.94
N THR A 107 -3.55 0.25 -6.81
CA THR A 107 -2.77 1.31 -6.16
C THR A 107 -1.31 0.89 -6.02
N LEU A 108 -0.42 1.86 -5.79
CA LEU A 108 1.01 1.64 -5.61
C LEU A 108 1.46 1.98 -4.19
N ALA A 109 2.09 1.04 -3.50
CA ALA A 109 2.67 1.25 -2.19
C ALA A 109 3.69 0.16 -1.83
N GLY A 110 4.41 0.33 -0.72
CA GLY A 110 5.41 -0.67 -0.30
C GLY A 110 6.65 -0.70 -1.19
N ALA A 111 6.84 0.36 -1.98
CA ALA A 111 8.02 0.60 -2.79
C ALA A 111 8.96 1.62 -2.10
N SER A 112 10.16 1.77 -2.65
CA SER A 112 11.10 2.82 -2.26
C SER A 112 11.91 3.32 -3.46
N ASP A 113 12.30 4.59 -3.40
CA ASP A 113 13.26 5.22 -4.29
C ASP A 113 14.72 4.95 -3.86
N SER A 114 14.93 4.30 -2.71
CA SER A 114 16.23 3.83 -2.21
C SER A 114 16.80 2.70 -3.07
N LYS A 115 18.12 2.61 -3.12
CA LYS A 115 18.86 1.63 -3.96
C LYS A 115 19.18 0.35 -3.19
N MET A 116 18.86 0.33 -1.89
CA MET A 116 19.18 -0.76 -0.99
C MET A 116 18.15 -0.84 0.14
N VAL A 117 18.17 -1.96 0.87
CA VAL A 117 17.30 -2.17 2.03
C VAL A 117 17.87 -1.41 3.23
N ASP A 118 17.49 -0.15 3.36
CA ASP A 118 17.96 0.76 4.41
C ASP A 118 16.79 1.46 5.12
N GLN A 119 17.11 2.47 5.94
CA GLN A 119 16.10 3.25 6.65
C GLN A 119 15.19 4.01 5.70
N GLN A 120 15.70 4.51 4.58
CA GLN A 120 14.87 5.16 3.56
C GLN A 120 13.84 4.18 3.01
N ALA A 121 14.27 2.96 2.65
CA ALA A 121 13.39 1.92 2.14
C ALA A 121 12.28 1.54 3.13
N GLY A 122 12.60 1.46 4.42
CA GLY A 122 11.60 1.20 5.46
C GLY A 122 10.60 2.35 5.63
N ILE A 123 11.08 3.61 5.66
CA ILE A 123 10.24 4.80 5.86
C ILE A 123 9.27 4.98 4.69
N GLU A 124 9.76 4.94 3.45
CA GLU A 124 8.95 5.14 2.26
C GLU A 124 7.91 4.02 2.09
N ALA A 125 8.30 2.75 2.29
CA ALA A 125 7.35 1.65 2.25
C ALA A 125 6.25 1.81 3.31
N ALA A 126 6.60 2.16 4.55
CA ALA A 126 5.63 2.34 5.63
C ALA A 126 4.67 3.51 5.38
N LEU A 127 5.19 4.66 4.93
CA LEU A 127 4.36 5.84 4.63
C LEU A 127 3.37 5.55 3.51
N THR A 128 3.86 4.96 2.42
CA THR A 128 3.03 4.69 1.24
C THR A 128 1.97 3.65 1.54
N LEU A 129 2.30 2.56 2.24
CA LEU A 129 1.34 1.52 2.63
C LEU A 129 0.27 2.06 3.58
N MET A 130 0.66 2.87 4.56
CA MET A 130 -0.29 3.44 5.53
C MET A 130 -1.26 4.42 4.85
N VAL A 131 -0.73 5.30 3.99
CA VAL A 131 -1.57 6.28 3.27
C VAL A 131 -2.58 5.56 2.38
N ASP A 132 -2.15 4.55 1.63
CA ASP A 132 -3.02 3.82 0.71
C ASP A 132 -4.09 2.99 1.45
N ALA A 133 -3.70 2.36 2.56
CA ALA A 133 -4.64 1.62 3.42
C ALA A 133 -5.72 2.55 3.99
N LEU A 134 -5.34 3.75 4.43
CA LEU A 134 -6.29 4.76 4.92
C LEU A 134 -7.16 5.37 3.81
N ALA A 135 -6.62 5.48 2.59
CA ALA A 135 -7.35 5.93 1.41
C ALA A 135 -8.32 4.86 0.87
N GLY A 136 -8.26 3.62 1.38
CA GLY A 136 -9.15 2.53 1.01
C GLY A 136 -8.80 1.87 -0.33
N GLY A 137 -7.51 1.81 -0.68
CA GLY A 137 -7.00 1.08 -1.84
C GLY A 137 -7.47 -0.37 -1.88
N ASN A 138 -7.85 -0.89 -3.06
CA ASN A 138 -8.40 -2.25 -3.18
C ASN A 138 -7.33 -3.29 -3.51
N ILE A 139 -6.40 -2.98 -4.41
CA ILE A 139 -5.33 -3.88 -4.81
C ILE A 139 -4.03 -3.09 -4.76
N VAL A 140 -3.21 -3.38 -3.75
CA VAL A 140 -1.89 -2.74 -3.56
C VAL A 140 -0.82 -3.59 -4.23
N HIS A 141 0.00 -2.98 -5.09
CA HIS A 141 1.16 -3.64 -5.72
C HIS A 141 2.48 -2.93 -5.38
N ASP A 142 3.59 -3.48 -5.89
CA ASP A 142 4.97 -2.99 -5.76
C ASP A 142 5.66 -3.21 -4.41
N LEU A 143 5.11 -4.09 -3.57
CA LEU A 143 5.76 -4.49 -2.33
C LEU A 143 7.14 -5.08 -2.64
N GLY A 144 8.18 -4.48 -2.06
CA GLY A 144 9.56 -4.92 -2.27
C GLY A 144 10.31 -4.22 -3.41
N TYR A 145 9.66 -3.30 -4.15
CA TYR A 145 10.32 -2.52 -5.17
C TYR A 145 11.29 -1.50 -4.57
N LEU A 146 12.43 -1.35 -5.23
CA LEU A 146 13.50 -0.42 -4.92
C LEU A 146 13.83 0.38 -6.19
N GLU A 147 14.61 1.44 -6.02
CA GLU A 147 15.11 2.28 -7.12
C GLU A 147 13.98 2.79 -8.02
N SER A 148 12.90 3.28 -7.41
CA SER A 148 11.76 3.84 -8.16
C SER A 148 11.16 2.82 -9.15
N GLY A 149 11.05 1.56 -8.71
CA GLY A 149 10.50 0.46 -9.50
C GLY A 149 11.46 -0.16 -10.52
N LEU A 150 12.75 0.23 -10.52
CA LEU A 150 13.75 -0.34 -11.42
C LEU A 150 14.38 -1.63 -10.89
N SER A 151 14.29 -1.88 -9.59
CA SER A 151 14.79 -3.11 -8.96
C SER A 151 13.81 -3.65 -7.93
N GLY A 152 13.98 -4.93 -7.57
CA GLY A 152 13.17 -5.60 -6.56
C GLY A 152 14.07 -6.34 -5.57
N SER A 153 13.67 -6.36 -4.30
CA SER A 153 14.38 -7.05 -3.22
C SER A 153 13.43 -7.95 -2.44
N LEU A 154 13.76 -9.24 -2.35
CA LEU A 154 13.01 -10.18 -1.52
C LEU A 154 13.10 -9.83 -0.04
N ALA A 155 14.25 -9.32 0.42
CA ALA A 155 14.38 -8.83 1.80
C ALA A 155 13.49 -7.61 2.05
N GLN A 156 13.37 -6.69 1.07
CA GLN A 156 12.43 -5.57 1.18
C GLN A 156 10.98 -6.06 1.18
N LEU A 157 10.65 -7.07 0.39
CA LEU A 157 9.32 -7.69 0.39
C LEU A 157 8.98 -8.29 1.76
N VAL A 158 9.93 -8.94 2.44
CA VAL A 158 9.76 -9.44 3.82
C VAL A 158 9.48 -8.29 4.79
N ILE A 159 10.17 -7.16 4.66
CA ILE A 159 9.89 -5.96 5.46
C ILE A 159 8.49 -5.41 5.15
N CYS A 160 8.11 -5.33 3.87
CA CYS A 160 6.78 -4.87 3.47
C CYS A 160 5.68 -5.78 4.04
N ASN A 161 5.88 -7.10 4.06
CA ASN A 161 4.96 -8.05 4.67
C ASN A 161 4.76 -7.79 6.18
N GLU A 162 5.83 -7.49 6.92
CA GLU A 162 5.74 -7.12 8.33
C GLU A 162 4.92 -5.83 8.53
N ILE A 163 5.14 -4.83 7.67
CA ILE A 163 4.40 -3.57 7.69
C ILE A 163 2.91 -3.81 7.35
N VAL A 164 2.62 -4.64 6.35
CA VAL A 164 1.24 -5.02 6.01
C VAL A 164 0.55 -5.70 7.19
N GLY A 165 1.20 -6.67 7.85
CA GLY A 165 0.63 -7.32 9.03
C GLY A 165 0.35 -6.33 10.17
N TRP A 166 1.20 -5.31 10.34
CA TRP A 166 0.95 -4.22 11.28
C TRP A 166 -0.29 -3.40 10.88
N ILE A 167 -0.41 -3.03 9.60
CA ILE A 167 -1.52 -2.24 9.06
C ILE A 167 -2.83 -3.02 9.15
N GLU A 168 -2.85 -4.30 8.79
CA GLU A 168 -4.01 -5.18 8.93
C GLU A 168 -4.52 -5.21 10.38
N SER A 169 -3.60 -5.32 11.35
CA SER A 169 -3.98 -5.24 12.76
C SER A 169 -4.51 -3.87 13.15
N PHE A 170 -3.98 -2.79 12.56
CA PHE A 170 -4.40 -1.42 12.86
C PHE A 170 -5.81 -1.13 12.31
N VAL A 171 -6.10 -1.52 11.07
CA VAL A 171 -7.39 -1.22 10.42
C VAL A 171 -8.54 -2.11 10.90
N LYS A 172 -8.24 -3.23 11.59
CA LYS A 172 -9.24 -4.15 12.16
C LYS A 172 -10.21 -3.49 13.16
N GLY A 173 -9.80 -2.36 13.76
CA GLY A 173 -10.57 -1.67 14.79
C GLY A 173 -10.52 -2.39 16.15
N ILE A 174 -11.22 -1.83 17.14
CA ILE A 174 -11.26 -2.34 18.51
C ILE A 174 -12.66 -2.87 18.80
N GLU A 175 -12.74 -4.13 19.24
CA GLU A 175 -13.99 -4.73 19.71
C GLU A 175 -14.32 -4.20 21.12
N ILE A 176 -15.53 -3.66 21.29
CA ILE A 176 -16.01 -3.11 22.56
C ILE A 176 -17.25 -3.88 23.00
N ASN A 177 -17.10 -4.69 24.04
CA ASN A 177 -18.16 -5.42 24.72
C ASN A 177 -17.77 -5.64 26.20
N ASP A 178 -18.62 -6.30 26.98
CA ASP A 178 -18.38 -6.50 28.41
C ASP A 178 -17.08 -7.29 28.71
N GLU A 179 -16.74 -8.31 27.90
CA GLU A 179 -15.50 -9.10 28.06
C GLU A 179 -14.26 -8.30 27.70
N THR A 180 -14.30 -7.49 26.62
CA THR A 180 -13.13 -6.71 26.18
C THR A 180 -12.91 -5.43 27.01
N LEU A 181 -13.98 -4.87 27.60
CA LEU A 181 -13.88 -3.79 28.58
C LEU A 181 -13.40 -4.29 29.95
N ALA A 182 -13.77 -5.50 30.35
CA ALA A 182 -13.31 -6.17 31.57
C ALA A 182 -13.51 -5.36 32.86
N LEU A 183 -14.62 -4.62 32.97
CA LEU A 183 -14.86 -3.70 34.10
C LEU A 183 -14.93 -4.42 35.45
N ASP A 184 -15.52 -5.61 35.51
CA ASP A 184 -15.60 -6.42 36.74
C ASP A 184 -14.20 -6.83 37.22
N LEU A 185 -13.31 -7.22 36.29
CA LEU A 185 -11.93 -7.56 36.61
C LEU A 185 -11.15 -6.34 37.10
N ILE A 186 -11.39 -5.17 36.50
CA ILE A 186 -10.76 -3.91 36.92
C ILE A 186 -11.16 -3.56 38.36
N ASP A 187 -12.45 -3.70 38.71
CA ASP A 187 -12.96 -3.47 40.07
C ASP A 187 -12.39 -4.50 41.06
N GLU A 188 -12.32 -5.77 40.68
CA GLU A 188 -11.77 -6.86 41.49
C GLU A 188 -10.28 -6.65 41.83
N ILE A 189 -9.46 -6.30 40.83
CA ILE A 189 -8.01 -6.12 40.99
C ILE A 189 -7.69 -4.82 41.75
N GLY A 190 -8.51 -3.78 41.56
CA GLY A 190 -8.35 -2.49 42.22
C GLY A 190 -7.16 -1.66 41.69
N PRO A 191 -6.93 -0.47 42.26
CA PRO A 191 -6.02 0.53 41.69
C PRO A 191 -4.52 0.15 41.74
N ASP A 192 -4.10 -0.65 42.72
CA ASP A 192 -2.70 -1.00 42.94
C ASP A 192 -2.34 -2.43 42.46
N GLY A 193 -3.31 -3.14 41.86
CA GLY A 193 -3.14 -4.52 41.43
C GLY A 193 -2.47 -4.68 40.05
N GLN A 194 -2.15 -5.93 39.69
CA GLN A 194 -1.56 -6.28 38.39
C GLN A 194 -2.39 -7.33 37.65
N PHE A 195 -2.40 -7.25 36.32
CA PHE A 195 -3.23 -8.11 35.47
C PHE A 195 -2.50 -9.32 34.86
N LEU A 196 -1.17 -9.44 35.07
CA LEU A 196 -0.34 -10.41 34.37
C LEU A 196 -0.78 -11.86 34.60
N ASP A 197 -1.07 -12.21 35.85
CA ASP A 197 -1.41 -13.57 36.26
C ASP A 197 -2.92 -13.88 36.18
N THR A 198 -3.72 -12.98 35.59
CA THR A 198 -5.17 -13.16 35.49
C THR A 198 -5.55 -14.12 34.36
N ASP A 199 -6.65 -14.85 34.55
CA ASP A 199 -7.20 -15.69 33.48
C ASP A 199 -7.61 -14.87 32.25
N HIS A 200 -8.04 -13.62 32.45
CA HIS A 200 -8.35 -12.69 31.34
C HIS A 200 -7.13 -12.45 30.46
N THR A 201 -5.99 -12.05 31.04
CA THR A 201 -4.73 -11.90 30.30
C THR A 201 -4.33 -13.19 29.59
N ARG A 202 -4.43 -14.34 30.27
CA ARG A 202 -4.10 -15.64 29.67
C ARG A 202 -4.99 -15.99 28.47
N ARG A 203 -6.28 -15.63 28.49
CA ARG A 203 -7.20 -15.85 27.36
C ARG A 203 -6.92 -14.89 26.20
N HIS A 204 -6.58 -13.64 26.49
CA HIS A 204 -6.58 -12.57 25.48
C HIS A 204 -5.21 -12.14 24.96
N PHE A 205 -4.09 -12.50 25.60
CA PHE A 205 -2.78 -11.95 25.21
C PHE A 205 -2.43 -12.20 23.74
N ARG A 206 -2.81 -13.36 23.18
CA ARG A 206 -2.54 -13.73 21.77
C ARG A 206 -3.41 -13.00 20.76
N ALA A 207 -4.45 -12.26 21.18
CA ALA A 207 -5.29 -11.50 20.27
C ALA A 207 -4.59 -10.22 19.75
N ARG A 208 -3.52 -9.78 20.42
CA ARG A 208 -2.70 -8.64 20.00
C ARG A 208 -1.78 -9.00 18.85
N TRP A 209 -1.40 -7.99 18.06
CA TRP A 209 -0.35 -8.15 17.07
C TRP A 209 1.03 -8.22 17.72
N TYR A 210 1.79 -9.22 17.27
CA TYR A 210 3.19 -9.41 17.63
C TYR A 210 4.03 -9.40 16.35
N PRO A 211 5.17 -8.70 16.36
CA PRO A 211 6.05 -8.66 15.19
C PRO A 211 6.72 -10.02 14.98
N ASP A 212 6.86 -10.41 13.72
CA ASP A 212 7.68 -11.56 13.31
C ASP A 212 9.11 -11.14 12.95
N LEU A 213 9.29 -9.86 12.55
CA LEU A 213 10.55 -9.33 12.03
C LEU A 213 11.07 -8.13 12.84
N LEU A 214 10.17 -7.28 13.36
CA LEU A 214 10.58 -6.14 14.19
C LEU A 214 11.05 -6.61 15.57
N ASP A 215 12.27 -6.23 15.93
CA ASP A 215 12.85 -6.57 17.22
C ASP A 215 12.31 -5.65 18.32
N ARG A 216 11.90 -6.24 19.45
CA ARG A 216 11.40 -5.55 20.65
C ARG A 216 12.17 -5.97 21.91
N ASP A 217 13.29 -6.67 21.75
CA ASP A 217 14.13 -7.06 22.88
C ASP A 217 14.80 -5.82 23.49
N ASP A 218 15.28 -5.98 24.73
CA ASP A 218 16.25 -5.04 25.27
C ASP A 218 17.60 -5.17 24.54
N TYR A 219 18.49 -4.19 24.75
CA TYR A 219 19.79 -4.16 24.09
C TYR A 219 20.64 -5.43 24.34
N LYS A 220 20.56 -6.02 25.53
CA LYS A 220 21.33 -7.22 25.88
C LYS A 220 20.78 -8.46 25.18
N GLY A 221 19.46 -8.60 25.09
CA GLY A 221 18.76 -9.64 24.35
C GLY A 221 19.11 -9.58 22.87
N TRP A 222 18.99 -8.38 22.27
CA TRP A 222 19.33 -8.14 20.88
C TRP A 222 20.80 -8.49 20.56
N LEU A 223 21.75 -8.06 21.41
CA LEU A 223 23.17 -8.41 21.25
C LEU A 223 23.42 -9.91 21.36
N THR A 224 22.76 -10.59 22.30
CA THR A 224 22.93 -12.04 22.51
C THR A 224 22.40 -12.84 21.30
N LYS A 225 21.40 -12.30 20.60
CA LYS A 225 20.85 -12.85 19.34
C LYS A 225 21.66 -12.45 18.09
N GLY A 226 22.80 -11.79 18.28
CA GLY A 226 23.74 -11.46 17.20
C GLY A 226 23.73 -9.99 16.76
N GLY A 227 22.93 -9.13 17.38
CA GLY A 227 22.99 -7.69 17.11
C GLY A 227 22.63 -7.32 15.66
N LYS A 228 21.69 -8.06 15.05
CA LYS A 228 21.36 -7.91 13.63
C LYS A 228 20.47 -6.70 13.39
N SER A 229 20.71 -6.01 12.28
CA SER A 229 19.83 -4.97 11.74
C SER A 229 18.53 -5.56 11.18
N LEU A 230 17.56 -4.68 10.87
CA LEU A 230 16.31 -5.10 10.21
C LEU A 230 16.59 -5.73 8.84
N ALA A 231 17.50 -5.15 8.05
CA ALA A 231 17.84 -5.65 6.72
C ALA A 231 18.45 -7.05 6.78
N GLU A 232 19.35 -7.32 7.73
CA GLU A 232 19.95 -8.64 7.93
C GLU A 232 18.90 -9.67 8.36
N ARG A 233 18.03 -9.35 9.32
CA ARG A 233 16.93 -10.25 9.73
C ARG A 233 15.98 -10.56 8.57
N ALA A 234 15.71 -9.57 7.72
CA ALA A 234 14.85 -9.75 6.56
C ALA A 234 15.50 -10.65 5.50
N ALA A 235 16.79 -10.47 5.24
CA ALA A 235 17.56 -11.31 4.32
C ALA A 235 17.58 -12.78 4.78
N GLU A 236 17.80 -13.03 6.07
CA GLU A 236 17.81 -14.40 6.64
C GLU A 236 16.48 -15.14 6.52
N ARG A 237 15.36 -14.43 6.38
CA ARG A 237 14.03 -15.05 6.22
C ARG A 237 13.71 -15.41 4.77
N VAL A 238 14.51 -14.92 3.83
CA VAL A 238 14.40 -15.26 2.40
C VAL A 238 15.17 -16.55 2.08
N GLU A 239 16.25 -16.84 2.83
CA GLU A 239 17.06 -18.05 2.70
C GLU A 239 16.33 -19.31 3.23
#